data_AF-A0A957W4L4-F1
#
_entry.id   AF-A0A957W4L4-F1
#
_cell.length_a   1.000
_cell.length_b   1.000
_cell.length_c   1.000
_cell.angle_alpha   90.00
_cell.angle_beta   90.00
_cell.angle_gamma   90.00
#
_symmetry.space_group_name_H-M   'P 1'
#
loop_
_entity.id
_entity.type
_entity.pdbx_description
1 polymer ?
#
loop_
_entity_poly.entity_id
_entity_poly.type
_entity_poly.pdbx_seq_one_letter_code
_entity_poly.pdbx_strand_id
1 'polypeptide(L)'
;MGIGIWSMHFTAMLAFRLPIPILYDIPIVVLSLFVAIIASSIALFVASRQRLRWPQLIVGGVVMGVAIAAMHYVGMAAMRLNATLTYDPFFFTLSIIVAITASIAALWLAFKFR
;
A
#
# COMPACT_ATOMS: atom_id res chain seq x y z
N MET A 1 4.63 -10.39 -3.92
CA MET A 1 4.69 -8.97 -3.51
C MET A 1 3.45 -8.54 -2.73
N GLY A 2 2.23 -8.58 -3.29
CA GLY A 2 1.01 -8.12 -2.59
C GLY A 2 0.77 -8.70 -1.19
N ILE A 3 0.93 -10.02 -1.00
CA ILE A 3 0.82 -10.68 0.31
C ILE A 3 1.81 -10.08 1.33
N GLY A 4 3.04 -9.76 0.90
CA GLY A 4 4.07 -9.20 1.79
C GLY A 4 3.73 -7.78 2.26
N ILE A 5 3.22 -6.93 1.35
CA ILE A 5 2.78 -5.57 1.70
C ILE A 5 1.62 -5.62 2.68
N TRP A 6 0.62 -6.46 2.39
CA TRP A 6 -0.54 -6.67 3.27
C TRP A 6 -0.11 -7.22 4.64
N SER A 7 0.77 -8.22 4.67
CA SER A 7 1.25 -8.83 5.92
C SER A 7 2.00 -7.83 6.79
N MET A 8 2.92 -7.06 6.20
CA MET A 8 3.66 -6.02 6.92
C MET A 8 2.69 -4.99 7.54
N HIS A 9 1.73 -4.51 6.75
CA HIS A 9 0.75 -3.53 7.22
C HIS A 9 -0.13 -4.09 8.34
N PHE A 10 -0.71 -5.27 8.15
CA PHE A 10 -1.62 -5.87 9.13
C PHE A 10 -0.89 -6.25 10.42
N THR A 11 0.36 -6.72 10.33
CA THR A 11 1.20 -6.98 11.50
C THR A 11 1.45 -5.68 12.28
N ALA A 12 1.70 -4.56 11.59
CA ALA A 12 1.86 -3.27 12.25
C ALA A 12 0.56 -2.80 12.95
N MET A 13 -0.60 -3.02 12.33
CA MET A 13 -1.89 -2.71 12.95
C MET A 13 -2.17 -3.55 14.21
N LEU A 14 -1.86 -4.84 14.18
CA LEU A 14 -2.00 -5.74 15.34
C LEU A 14 -1.02 -5.37 16.47
N ALA A 15 0.15 -4.84 16.11
CA ALA A 15 1.14 -4.36 17.09
C ALA A 15 0.73 -3.03 17.74
N PHE A 16 -0.13 -2.25 17.10
CA PHE A 16 -0.58 -0.96 17.60
C PHE A 16 -1.56 -1.13 18.77
N ARG A 17 -1.26 -0.50 19.91
CA ARG A 17 -2.04 -0.63 21.15
C ARG A 17 -2.66 0.71 21.53
N LEU A 18 -3.97 0.71 21.72
CA LEU A 18 -4.74 1.81 22.28
C LEU A 18 -5.38 1.39 23.61
N PRO A 19 -5.73 2.34 24.49
CA PRO A 19 -6.50 2.06 25.71
C PRO A 19 -7.98 1.70 25.44
N ILE A 20 -8.36 1.54 24.18
CA ILE A 20 -9.69 1.11 23.73
C ILE A 20 -9.56 -0.18 22.89
N PRO A 21 -10.54 -1.09 22.94
CA PRO A 21 -10.53 -2.30 22.14
C PRO A 21 -10.59 -1.95 20.63
N ILE A 22 -9.72 -2.58 19.85
CA ILE A 22 -9.68 -2.48 18.39
C ILE A 22 -10.12 -3.84 17.84
N LEU A 23 -11.25 -3.87 17.16
CA LEU A 23 -11.76 -5.03 16.43
C LEU A 23 -11.58 -4.82 14.93
N TYR A 24 -11.73 -5.90 14.14
CA TYR A 24 -11.53 -5.87 12.70
C TYR A 24 -12.68 -6.54 11.96
N ASP A 25 -13.15 -5.88 10.91
CA ASP A 25 -14.14 -6.40 9.97
C ASP A 25 -13.45 -7.34 8.96
N ILE A 26 -13.55 -8.65 9.20
CA ILE A 26 -12.84 -9.68 8.43
C ILE A 26 -13.11 -9.58 6.91
N PRO A 27 -14.35 -9.41 6.43
CA PRO A 27 -14.61 -9.15 5.01
C PRO A 27 -13.76 -8.02 4.40
N ILE A 28 -13.62 -6.89 5.09
CA ILE A 28 -12.86 -5.74 4.59
C ILE A 28 -11.35 -6.03 4.66
N VAL A 29 -10.88 -6.73 5.69
CA VAL A 29 -9.49 -7.18 5.77
C VAL A 29 -9.14 -8.08 4.58
N VAL A 30 -10.00 -9.05 4.25
CA VAL A 30 -9.82 -9.94 3.10
C VAL A 30 -9.91 -9.16 1.78
N LEU A 31 -10.81 -8.19 1.67
CA LEU A 31 -10.87 -7.30 0.51
C LEU A 31 -9.56 -6.53 0.32
N SER A 32 -8.97 -5.99 1.41
CA SER A 32 -7.68 -5.29 1.35
C SER A 32 -6.55 -6.19 0.82
N LEU A 33 -6.57 -7.49 1.19
CA LEU A 33 -5.62 -8.47 0.68
C LEU A 33 -5.78 -8.68 -0.83
N PHE A 34 -7.01 -8.83 -1.33
CA PHE A 34 -7.27 -8.95 -2.76
C PHE A 34 -6.85 -7.69 -3.53
N VAL A 35 -7.16 -6.50 -2.99
CA VAL A 35 -6.68 -5.22 -3.54
C VAL A 35 -5.15 -5.22 -3.62
N ALA A 36 -4.46 -5.64 -2.55
CA ALA A 36 -3.00 -5.73 -2.52
C ALA A 36 -2.46 -6.63 -3.62
N ILE A 37 -3.00 -7.84 -3.75
CA ILE A 37 -2.55 -8.84 -4.73
C ILE A 37 -2.77 -8.33 -6.15
N ILE A 38 -3.99 -7.90 -6.47
CA ILE A 38 -4.35 -7.49 -7.83
C ILE A 38 -3.59 -6.22 -8.23
N ALA A 39 -3.64 -5.18 -7.40
CA ALA A 39 -3.05 -3.89 -7.73
C ALA A 39 -1.51 -3.96 -7.80
N SER A 40 -0.85 -4.68 -6.88
CA SER A 40 0.60 -4.88 -6.98
C SER A 40 1.01 -5.74 -8.17
N SER A 41 0.20 -6.75 -8.54
CA SER A 41 0.45 -7.57 -9.74
C SER A 41 0.39 -6.73 -11.01
N ILE A 42 -0.60 -5.84 -11.14
CA ILE A 42 -0.70 -4.88 -12.25
C ILE A 42 0.50 -3.94 -12.26
N ALA A 43 0.86 -3.38 -11.11
CA ALA A 43 2.01 -2.47 -10.99
C ALA A 43 3.32 -3.13 -11.44
N LEU A 44 3.58 -4.36 -10.97
CA LEU A 44 4.75 -5.14 -11.37
C LEU A 44 4.72 -5.54 -12.84
N PHE A 45 3.56 -5.91 -13.37
CA PHE A 45 3.41 -6.24 -14.78
C PHE A 45 3.76 -5.05 -15.69
N VAL A 46 3.30 -3.84 -15.32
CA VAL A 46 3.65 -2.60 -16.02
C VAL A 46 5.14 -2.28 -15.90
N ALA A 47 5.72 -2.45 -14.71
CA ALA A 47 7.13 -2.19 -14.46
C ALA A 47 8.07 -3.22 -15.11
N SER A 48 7.65 -4.48 -15.32
CA SER A 48 8.54 -5.58 -15.74
C SER A 48 8.74 -5.72 -17.26
N ARG A 49 8.34 -4.72 -18.07
CA ARG A 49 8.51 -4.78 -19.53
C ARG A 49 9.99 -4.68 -19.94
N GLN A 50 10.37 -5.38 -21.02
CA GLN A 50 11.75 -5.73 -21.45
C GLN A 50 12.80 -4.60 -21.53
N ARG A 51 12.41 -3.32 -21.54
CA ARG A 51 13.32 -2.17 -21.41
C ARG A 51 12.66 -1.19 -20.47
N LEU A 52 13.13 -1.06 -19.24
CA LEU A 52 12.70 0.04 -18.35
C LEU A 52 13.40 1.32 -18.77
N ARG A 53 12.71 2.09 -19.61
CA ARG A 53 13.00 3.52 -19.79
C ARG A 53 12.39 4.26 -18.59
N TRP A 54 12.95 5.42 -18.27
CA TRP A 54 12.46 6.30 -17.20
C TRP A 54 10.92 6.46 -17.14
N PRO A 55 10.19 6.59 -18.26
CA PRO A 55 8.72 6.67 -18.21
C PRO A 55 8.04 5.43 -17.63
N GLN A 56 8.50 4.22 -17.95
CA GLN A 56 7.91 2.98 -17.42
C GLN A 56 8.19 2.81 -15.93
N LEU A 57 9.35 3.29 -15.47
CA LEU A 57 9.70 3.30 -14.06
C LEU A 57 8.78 4.23 -13.27
N ILE A 58 8.55 5.45 -13.77
CA ILE A 58 7.64 6.43 -13.14
C ILE A 58 6.22 5.87 -13.10
N VAL A 59 5.70 5.37 -14.23
CA VAL A 59 4.34 4.80 -14.28
C VAL A 59 4.23 3.59 -13.35
N GLY A 60 5.18 2.66 -13.39
CA GLY A 60 5.18 1.50 -12.51
C GLY A 60 5.22 1.88 -11.03
N GLY A 61 6.02 2.89 -10.66
CA GLY A 61 6.13 3.39 -9.30
C GLY A 61 4.88 4.14 -8.81
N VAL A 62 4.25 4.93 -9.68
CA VAL A 62 2.95 5.57 -9.38
C VAL A 62 1.88 4.51 -9.15
N VAL A 63 1.75 3.54 -10.06
CA VAL A 63 0.76 2.45 -9.93
C VAL A 63 1.02 1.62 -8.67
N MET A 64 2.29 1.34 -8.35
CA MET A 64 2.66 0.63 -7.12
C MET A 64 2.34 1.45 -5.86
N GLY A 65 2.67 2.75 -5.85
CA GLY A 65 2.38 3.63 -4.71
C GLY A 65 0.88 3.76 -4.45
N VAL A 66 0.09 3.89 -5.51
CA VAL A 66 -1.38 3.89 -5.43
C VAL A 66 -1.90 2.53 -4.94
N ALA A 67 -1.33 1.41 -5.39
CA ALA A 67 -1.69 0.08 -4.91
C ALA A 67 -1.46 -0.09 -3.40
N ILE A 68 -0.32 0.40 -2.90
CA ILE A 68 0.02 0.39 -1.47
C ILE A 68 -0.94 1.27 -0.69
N ALA A 69 -1.19 2.50 -1.15
CA ALA A 69 -2.12 3.42 -0.51
C ALA A 69 -3.55 2.87 -0.47
N ALA A 70 -4.03 2.30 -1.57
CA ALA A 70 -5.35 1.68 -1.63
C ALA A 70 -5.48 0.53 -0.64
N MET A 71 -4.51 -0.39 -0.60
CA MET A 71 -4.50 -1.47 0.39
C MET A 71 -4.48 -0.92 1.83
N HIS A 72 -3.64 0.07 2.10
CA HIS A 72 -3.52 0.70 3.41
C HIS A 72 -4.84 1.29 3.89
N TYR A 73 -5.49 2.13 3.09
CA TYR A 73 -6.73 2.79 3.51
C TYR A 73 -7.93 1.83 3.56
N VAL A 74 -7.98 0.81 2.68
CA VAL A 74 -8.99 -0.26 2.80
C VAL A 74 -8.76 -1.07 4.07
N GLY A 75 -7.51 -1.38 4.42
CA GLY A 75 -7.16 -2.05 5.68
C GLY A 75 -7.53 -1.23 6.91
N MET A 76 -7.26 0.07 6.90
CA MET A 76 -7.65 1.00 7.97
C MET A 76 -9.17 1.11 8.12
N ALA A 77 -9.92 1.07 7.01
CA ALA A 77 -11.37 1.06 7.02
C ALA A 77 -11.98 -0.22 7.63
N ALA A 78 -11.20 -1.30 7.76
CA ALA A 78 -11.64 -2.51 8.46
C ALA A 78 -11.65 -2.36 9.98
N MET A 79 -10.99 -1.35 10.55
CA MET A 79 -10.91 -1.17 11.99
C MET A 79 -12.25 -0.73 12.58
N ARG A 80 -12.67 -1.41 13.63
CA ARG A 80 -13.86 -1.13 14.43
C ARG A 80 -13.40 -0.79 15.85
N LEU A 81 -13.45 0.49 16.19
CA LEU A 81 -13.11 1.01 17.51
C LEU A 81 -14.16 2.03 17.95
N ASN A 82 -14.28 2.25 19.26
CA ASN A 82 -15.15 3.27 19.85
C ASN A 82 -14.56 4.68 19.70
N ALA A 83 -14.10 5.04 18.50
CA ALA A 83 -13.64 6.37 18.15
C ALA A 83 -13.80 6.61 16.63
N THR A 84 -13.81 7.87 16.22
CA THR A 84 -13.95 8.26 14.82
C THR A 84 -12.57 8.38 14.17
N LEU A 85 -12.33 7.62 13.10
CA LEU A 85 -11.17 7.81 12.24
C LEU A 85 -11.39 9.03 11.35
N THR A 86 -10.57 10.05 11.51
CA THR A 86 -10.53 11.24 10.66
C THR A 86 -9.16 11.34 10.01
N TYR A 87 -9.14 11.80 8.75
CA TYR A 87 -7.92 11.98 7.99
C TYR A 87 -7.73 13.47 7.75
N ASP A 88 -6.61 14.00 8.22
CA ASP A 88 -6.19 15.34 7.83
C ASP A 88 -5.78 15.33 6.35
N PRO A 89 -6.38 16.19 5.48
CA PRO A 89 -6.12 16.17 4.05
C PRO A 89 -4.64 16.36 3.68
N PHE A 90 -3.88 17.11 4.47
CA PHE A 90 -2.47 17.36 4.23
C PHE A 90 -1.66 16.08 4.50
N PHE A 91 -1.83 15.45 5.67
CA PHE A 91 -1.12 14.21 5.99
C PHE A 91 -1.55 13.03 5.11
N PHE A 92 -2.83 12.97 4.74
CA PHE A 92 -3.35 11.97 3.81
C PHE A 92 -2.69 12.08 2.43
N THR A 93 -2.60 13.29 1.89
CA THR A 93 -1.97 13.52 0.58
C THR A 93 -0.46 13.27 0.65
N LEU A 94 0.18 13.72 1.72
CA LEU A 94 1.61 13.53 1.94
C LEU A 94 1.99 12.04 2.01
N SER A 95 1.19 11.22 2.70
CA SER A 95 1.47 9.77 2.80
C SER A 95 1.39 9.07 1.44
N ILE A 96 0.47 9.49 0.55
CA ILE A 96 0.37 8.97 -0.82
C ILE A 96 1.60 9.37 -1.64
N ILE A 97 2.05 10.62 -1.53
CA ILE A 97 3.26 11.10 -2.20
C ILE A 97 4.49 10.30 -1.72
N VAL A 98 4.61 10.06 -0.43
CA VAL A 98 5.68 9.23 0.15
C VAL A 98 5.61 7.80 -0.39
N ALA A 99 4.42 7.19 -0.45
CA ALA A 99 4.25 5.85 -0.99
C ALA A 99 4.68 5.76 -2.47
N ILE A 100 4.33 6.75 -3.29
CA ILE A 100 4.71 6.81 -4.71
C ILE A 100 6.23 7.00 -4.86
N THR A 101 6.80 7.98 -4.18
CA THR A 101 8.24 8.29 -4.28
C THR A 101 9.10 7.13 -3.77
N ALA A 102 8.72 6.50 -2.66
CA ALA A 102 9.37 5.29 -2.15
C ALA A 102 9.25 4.11 -3.13
N SER A 103 8.09 3.94 -3.77
CA SER A 103 7.88 2.87 -4.77
C SER A 103 8.73 3.08 -6.01
N ILE A 104 8.83 4.31 -6.52
CA ILE A 104 9.72 4.69 -7.63
C ILE A 104 11.17 4.38 -7.25
N ALA A 105 11.63 4.80 -6.07
CA ALA A 105 12.99 4.54 -5.59
C ALA A 105 13.27 3.04 -5.45
N ALA A 106 12.33 2.27 -4.90
CA ALA A 106 12.46 0.82 -4.74
C ALA A 106 12.55 0.09 -6.08
N LEU A 107 11.70 0.45 -7.06
CA LEU A 107 11.78 -0.11 -8.41
C LEU A 107 13.11 0.27 -9.08
N TRP A 108 13.53 1.53 -8.96
CA TRP A 108 14.81 1.98 -9.49
C TRP A 108 16.00 1.18 -8.93
N LEU A 109 16.05 0.98 -7.62
CA LEU A 109 17.08 0.17 -6.97
C LEU A 109 17.01 -1.29 -7.45
N ALA A 110 15.81 -1.88 -7.49
CA ALA A 110 15.62 -3.26 -7.92
C ALA A 110 16.10 -3.53 -9.35
N PHE A 111 15.99 -2.55 -10.25
CA PHE A 111 16.49 -2.66 -11.63
C PHE A 111 17.94 -2.25 -11.79
N LYS A 112 18.47 -1.37 -10.94
CA LYS A 112 19.89 -0.99 -10.96
C LYS A 112 20.79 -2.14 -10.50
N PHE A 113 20.32 -2.97 -9.58
CA PHE A 113 21.04 -4.13 -9.04
C PHE A 113 20.66 -5.46 -9.68
N ARG A 114 19.90 -5.43 -10.77
CA ARG A 114 19.55 -6.59 -11.59
C ARG A 114 20.61 -6.81 -12.66
#